data_AF-A0A223KL88-F1
#
_entry.id   AF-A0A223KL88-F1
#
_cell.length_a   1.000
_cell.length_b   1.000
_cell.length_c   1.000
_cell.angle_alpha   90.00
_cell.angle_beta   90.00
_cell.angle_gamma   90.00
#
_symmetry.space_group_name_H-M   'P 1'
#
loop_
_entity.id
_entity.type
_entity.pdbx_description
1 polymer ?
#
loop_
_entity_poly.entity_id
_entity_poly.type
_entity_poly.pdbx_seq_one_letter_code
_entity_poly.pdbx_strand_id
1 'polypeptide(L)'
;MSIQNKDYPLTKNEYWFYLIGSIVLASCMLFTFMLSSFYSPLILLQIRLLMIGIGIIFYLTVYIFYKLKIKVTQEELKEELNEIIIIINGKEIGRV
;
A
#
# COMPACT_ATOMS: atom_id res chain seq x y z
N MET A 1 18.19 12.92 -16.72
CA MET A 1 17.65 11.69 -16.10
C MET A 1 16.59 12.11 -15.10
N SER A 2 15.37 12.37 -15.56
CA SER A 2 14.25 12.71 -14.69
C SER A 2 13.62 11.41 -14.22
N ILE A 3 13.71 11.16 -12.91
CA ILE A 3 12.92 10.11 -12.25
C ILE A 3 11.49 10.64 -12.28
N GLN A 4 10.80 10.37 -13.39
CA GLN A 4 9.38 10.60 -13.51
C GLN A 4 8.75 9.60 -12.55
N ASN A 5 8.44 10.04 -11.32
CA ASN A 5 7.54 9.34 -10.42
C ASN A 5 6.22 9.24 -11.18
N LYS A 6 6.02 8.13 -11.90
CA LYS A 6 4.70 7.70 -12.30
C LYS A 6 3.99 7.40 -11.00
N ASP A 7 3.30 8.39 -10.46
CA ASP A 7 2.34 8.21 -9.38
C ASP A 7 1.23 7.33 -9.96
N TYR A 8 1.38 6.02 -9.77
CA TYR A 8 0.37 5.07 -10.17
C TYR A 8 -0.89 5.40 -9.35
N PRO A 9 -2.05 5.55 -9.98
CA PRO A 9 -3.28 5.77 -9.22
C PRO A 9 -3.46 4.61 -8.25
N LEU A 10 -3.69 4.94 -6.97
CA LEU A 10 -3.95 3.98 -5.91
C LEU A 10 -4.97 2.95 -6.40
N THR A 11 -4.64 1.67 -6.31
CA THR A 11 -5.58 0.63 -6.68
C THR A 11 -6.78 0.71 -5.73
N LYS A 12 -8.02 0.53 -6.21
CA LYS A 12 -9.23 0.61 -5.34
C LYS A 12 -9.07 -0.18 -4.04
N ASN A 13 -8.46 -1.36 -4.11
CA ASN A 13 -8.22 -2.21 -2.94
C ASN A 13 -7.21 -1.60 -1.95
N GLU A 14 -6.14 -0.96 -2.45
CA GLU A 14 -5.15 -0.28 -1.61
C GLU A 14 -5.80 0.87 -0.82
N TYR A 15 -6.65 1.65 -1.50
CA TYR A 15 -7.44 2.70 -0.85
C TYR A 15 -8.33 2.15 0.27
N TRP A 16 -9.02 1.03 0.03
CA TRP A 16 -9.84 0.39 1.05
C TRP A 16 -9.02 -0.10 2.26
N PHE A 17 -7.84 -0.67 2.03
CA PHE A 17 -6.96 -1.10 3.14
C PHE A 17 -6.51 0.09 4.01
N TYR A 18 -6.14 1.21 3.39
CA TYR A 18 -5.78 2.42 4.14
C TYR A 18 -6.97 3.01 4.90
N LEU A 19 -8.16 3.00 4.31
CA LEU A 19 -9.38 3.49 4.93
C LEU A 19 -9.80 2.62 6.13
N ILE A 20 -9.74 1.29 5.98
CA ILE A 20 -10.00 0.35 7.08
C ILE A 20 -8.98 0.54 8.20
N GLY A 21 -7.69 0.64 7.87
CA GLY A 21 -6.63 0.90 8.86
C GLY A 21 -6.86 2.20 9.63
N SER A 22 -7.32 3.25 8.94
CA SER A 22 -7.65 4.55 9.57
C SER A 22 -8.82 4.43 10.54
N ILE A 23 -9.90 3.74 10.13
CA ILE A 23 -11.08 3.52 10.96
C ILE A 23 -10.73 2.70 12.21
N VAL A 24 -9.93 1.64 12.06
CA VAL A 24 -9.49 0.80 13.18
C VAL A 24 -8.68 1.62 14.18
N LEU A 25 -7.71 2.41 13.72
CA LEU A 25 -6.90 3.28 14.59
C LEU A 25 -7.75 4.33 15.31
N ALA A 26 -8.67 4.98 14.61
CA ALA A 26 -9.58 5.96 15.19
C ALA A 26 -10.48 5.32 16.28
N SER A 27 -11.05 4.15 15.98
CA SER A 27 -11.88 3.40 16.92
C SER A 27 -11.09 2.99 18.17
N CYS A 28 -9.86 2.52 17.97
CA CYS A 28 -8.93 2.18 19.05
C CYS A 28 -8.59 3.40 19.93
N MET A 29 -8.36 4.57 19.33
CA MET A 29 -8.14 5.81 20.08
C MET A 29 -9.35 6.19 20.93
N LEU A 30 -10.56 6.14 20.34
CA LEU A 30 -11.80 6.40 21.08
C LEU A 30 -12.00 5.42 22.24
N PHE A 31 -11.69 4.15 22.02
CA PHE A 31 -11.76 3.13 23.07
C PHE A 31 -10.80 3.42 24.23
N THR A 32 -9.57 3.85 23.93
CA THR A 32 -8.65 4.30 25.01
C THR A 32 -9.18 5.52 25.75
N PHE A 33 -9.91 6.44 25.11
CA PHE A 33 -10.54 7.55 25.83
C PHE A 33 -11.62 7.07 26.81
N MET A 34 -12.45 6.10 26.44
CA MET A 34 -13.45 5.53 27.37
C MET A 34 -12.79 4.82 28.57
N LEU A 35 -11.64 4.16 28.34
CA LEU A 35 -10.87 3.49 29.38
C LEU A 35 -10.05 4.45 30.27
N SER A 36 -9.97 5.74 29.92
CA SER A 36 -9.19 6.72 30.68
C SER A 36 -9.64 6.88 32.13
N SER A 37 -10.91 6.59 32.43
CA SER A 37 -11.43 6.65 33.79
C SER A 37 -11.00 5.46 34.68
N PHE A 38 -10.54 4.36 34.08
CA PHE A 38 -10.24 3.12 34.82
C PHE A 38 -8.74 2.88 35.02
N TYR A 39 -7.89 3.44 34.15
CA TYR A 39 -6.46 3.17 34.14
C TYR A 39 -5.64 4.41 34.47
N SER A 40 -4.43 4.19 35.01
CA SER A 40 -3.47 5.26 35.25
C SER A 40 -3.06 5.93 33.92
N PRO A 41 -2.91 7.27 33.89
CA PRO A 41 -2.57 8.01 32.69
C PRO A 41 -1.31 7.50 31.97
N LEU A 42 -0.31 7.01 32.72
CA LEU A 42 0.92 6.45 32.14
C LEU A 42 0.65 5.19 31.31
N ILE A 43 -0.23 4.30 31.78
CA ILE A 43 -0.55 3.04 31.09
C ILE A 43 -1.31 3.35 29.80
N LEU A 44 -2.25 4.29 29.84
CA LEU A 44 -2.94 4.77 28.64
C LEU A 44 -1.98 5.33 27.61
N LEU A 45 -0.98 6.10 28.05
CA LEU A 45 0.02 6.67 27.15
C LEU A 45 0.81 5.58 26.44
N GLN A 46 1.26 4.56 27.18
CA GLN A 46 1.98 3.41 26.63
C GLN A 46 1.14 2.64 25.62
N ILE A 47 -0.13 2.37 25.93
CA ILE A 47 -1.06 1.68 25.01
C ILE A 47 -1.25 2.50 23.72
N ARG A 48 -1.45 3.82 23.83
CA ARG A 48 -1.61 4.70 22.66
C ARG A 48 -0.36 4.73 21.79
N LEU A 49 0.82 4.83 22.40
CA LEU A 49 2.11 4.77 21.67
C LEU A 49 2.29 3.45 20.95
N LEU A 50 1.96 2.34 21.61
CA LEU A 50 2.03 1.00 21.03
C LEU A 50 1.06 0.85 19.84
N MET A 51 -0.17 1.36 19.97
CA MET A 51 -1.16 1.36 18.89
C MET A 51 -0.73 2.21 17.70
N ILE A 52 -0.14 3.38 17.93
CA ILE A 52 0.44 4.20 16.86
C ILE A 52 1.58 3.45 16.17
N GLY A 53 2.46 2.79 16.93
CA GLY A 53 3.54 1.97 16.39
C GLY A 53 3.03 0.85 15.49
N ILE A 54 2.02 0.09 15.94
CA ILE A 54 1.37 -0.95 15.13
C ILE A 54 0.73 -0.34 13.88
N GLY A 55 0.08 0.82 14.01
CA GLY A 55 -0.49 1.55 12.89
C GLY A 55 0.55 1.89 11.82
N ILE A 56 1.69 2.45 12.22
CA ILE A 56 2.79 2.77 11.31
C ILE A 56 3.30 1.51 10.60
N ILE A 57 3.51 0.41 11.34
CA ILE A 57 3.94 -0.86 10.75
C ILE A 57 2.92 -1.35 9.72
N PHE A 58 1.62 -1.30 10.04
CA PHE A 58 0.56 -1.69 9.12
C PHE A 58 0.58 -0.87 7.82
N TYR A 59 0.64 0.46 7.91
CA TYR A 59 0.74 1.32 6.74
C TYR A 59 1.99 1.04 5.90
N LEU A 60 3.13 0.81 6.56
CA LEU A 60 4.38 0.47 5.90
C LEU A 60 4.28 -0.89 5.17
N THR A 61 3.65 -1.88 5.80
CA THR A 61 3.39 -3.20 5.19
C THR A 61 2.50 -3.08 3.96
N VAL A 62 1.40 -2.33 4.04
CA VAL A 62 0.51 -2.11 2.89
C VAL A 62 1.28 -1.45 1.75
N TYR A 63 2.04 -0.39 2.04
CA TYR A 63 2.86 0.30 1.04
C TYR A 63 3.88 -0.64 0.37
N ILE A 64 4.63 -1.42 1.15
CA ILE A 64 5.62 -2.37 0.62
C ILE A 64 4.93 -3.44 -0.23
N PHE A 65 3.81 -4.00 0.25
CA PHE A 65 3.08 -5.06 -0.45
C PHE A 65 2.59 -4.60 -1.83
N TYR A 66 1.97 -3.42 -1.91
CA TYR A 66 1.49 -2.89 -3.19
C TYR A 66 2.64 -2.46 -4.11
N LYS A 67 3.72 -1.90 -3.55
CA LYS A 67 4.93 -1.56 -4.33
C LYS A 67 5.58 -2.79 -4.94
N LEU A 68 5.69 -3.89 -4.19
CA LEU A 68 6.22 -5.16 -4.68
C LEU A 68 5.30 -5.76 -5.75
N LYS A 69 3.98 -5.76 -5.51
CA LYS A 69 3.00 -6.28 -6.47
C LYS A 69 3.04 -5.54 -7.81
N ILE A 70 3.10 -4.20 -7.78
CA ILE A 70 3.24 -3.37 -8.99
C ILE A 70 4.53 -3.73 -9.74
N LYS A 71 5.64 -3.96 -9.02
CA LYS A 71 6.92 -4.31 -9.64
C LYS A 71 6.86 -5.66 -10.36
N VAL A 72 6.28 -6.69 -9.73
CA VAL A 72 6.10 -8.02 -10.33
C VAL A 72 5.23 -7.94 -11.58
N THR A 73 4.09 -7.25 -11.52
CA THR A 73 3.21 -7.08 -12.69
C THR A 73 3.91 -6.36 -13.84
N GLN A 74 4.83 -5.41 -13.59
CA GLN A 74 5.58 -4.77 -14.66
C GLN A 74 6.67 -5.65 -15.29
N GLU A 75 7.24 -6.58 -14.52
CA GLU A 75 8.19 -7.56 -15.05
C GLU A 75 7.46 -8.57 -15.94
N GLU A 76 6.32 -9.10 -15.49
CA GLU A 76 5.45 -9.98 -16.30
C GLU A 76 4.96 -9.29 -17.58
N LEU A 77 4.47 -8.06 -17.50
CA LEU A 77 3.99 -7.33 -18.67
C LEU A 77 5.12 -7.00 -19.67
N LYS A 78 6.36 -6.83 -19.19
CA LYS A 78 7.54 -6.63 -20.05
C LYS A 78 7.94 -7.92 -20.75
N GLU A 79 7.88 -9.05 -20.06
CA GLU A 79 8.13 -10.36 -20.68
C GLU A 79 7.06 -10.66 -21.74
N GLU A 80 5.78 -10.40 -21.44
CA GLU A 80 4.69 -10.59 -22.40
C GLU A 80 4.82 -9.65 -23.61
N LEU A 81 5.21 -8.38 -23.41
CA LEU A 81 5.47 -7.45 -24.52
C LEU A 81 6.61 -7.91 -25.43
N ASN A 82 7.63 -8.56 -24.88
CA ASN A 82 8.76 -9.07 -25.67
C ASN A 82 8.37 -10.28 -26.54
N GLU A 83 7.32 -11.00 -26.17
CA GLU A 83 6.79 -12.14 -26.94
C GLU A 83 5.80 -11.73 -28.03
N ILE A 84 5.20 -10.54 -27.94
CA ILE A 84 4.24 -10.06 -28.94
C ILE A 84 4.99 -9.61 -30.21
N ILE A 85 4.94 -10.45 -31.25
CA ILE A 85 5.36 -10.09 -32.60
C ILE A 85 4.31 -9.13 -33.20
N ILE A 86 4.66 -7.86 -33.34
CA ILE A 86 3.79 -6.87 -33.99
C ILE A 86 3.86 -7.08 -35.50
N ILE A 87 2.84 -7.73 -36.07
CA ILE A 87 2.68 -7.93 -37.52
C ILE A 87 1.77 -6.83 -38.05
N ILE A 88 2.33 -5.88 -38.82
CA ILE A 88 1.53 -4.88 -39.54
C ILE A 88 1.76 -5.11 -41.04
N ASN A 89 0.67 -5.38 -41.74
CA ASN A 89 0.65 -5.55 -43.21
C ASN A 89 1.58 -6.67 -43.74
N GLY A 90 1.64 -7.81 -43.03
CA GLY A 90 2.41 -9.00 -43.43
C GLY A 90 3.93 -8.86 -43.31
N LYS A 91 4.42 -7.73 -42.78
CA LYS A 91 5.85 -7.48 -42.57
C LYS A 91 6.13 -7.44 -41.07
N GLU A 92 7.02 -8.32 -40.62
CA GLU A 92 7.50 -8.33 -39.23
C GLU A 92 8.34 -7.08 -38.98
N ILE A 93 7.88 -6.20 -38.09
CA ILE A 93 8.55 -4.91 -37.82
C ILE A 93 9.57 -5.02 -36.68
N GLY A 94 9.66 -6.19 -36.04
CA GLY A 94 10.68 -6.53 -35.06
C GLY A 94 10.08 -7.17 -33.80
N ARG A 95 10.93 -7.92 -33.08
CA ARG A 95 10.71 -8.26 -31.67
C ARG A 95 10.95 -7.01 -30.84
N VAL A 96 10.00 -6.64 -30.00
CA VAL A 96 10.26 -5.68 -28.91
C VAL A 96 10.91 -6.42 -27.76
#